data_AF-A0A6L8QBR9-F1
#
_entry.id   AF-A0A6L8QBR9-F1
#
_cell.length_a   1.000
_cell.length_b   1.000
_cell.length_c   1.000
_cell.angle_alpha   90.00
_cell.angle_beta   90.00
_cell.angle_gamma   90.00
#
_symmetry.space_group_name_H-M   'P 1'
#
loop_
_entity.id
_entity.type
_entity.pdbx_description
1 polymer ?
#
loop_
_entity_poly.entity_id
_entity_poly.type
_entity_poly.pdbx_seq_one_letter_code
_entity_poly.pdbx_strand_id
1 'polypeptide(L)' 'PESLIKQLGDGGRLVAPVGETDKQKLVVLTKKGDRVSRKNLGDCKFVPLIGKYGWSQ' A
#
# COMPACT_ATOMS: atom_id res chain seq x y z
N PRO A 1 -5.10 3.96 0.02
CA PRO A 1 -5.80 5.06 -0.71
C PRO A 1 -6.14 4.65 -2.15
N GLU A 2 -7.37 4.89 -2.61
CA GLU A 2 -7.75 4.60 -4.01
C GLU A 2 -6.98 5.43 -5.03
N SER A 3 -6.55 6.64 -4.66
CA SER A 3 -5.77 7.53 -5.53
C SER A 3 -4.49 6.88 -6.04
N LEU A 4 -3.74 6.19 -5.18
CA LEU A 4 -2.52 5.47 -5.56
C LEU A 4 -2.79 4.29 -6.47
N ILE A 5 -3.94 3.63 -6.32
CA ILE A 5 -4.37 2.51 -7.17
C ILE A 5 -4.78 3.01 -8.56
N LYS A 6 -5.50 4.15 -8.62
CA LYS A 6 -5.93 4.77 -9.88
C LYS A 6 -4.74 5.21 -10.74
N GLN A 7 -3.63 5.60 -10.12
CA GLN A 7 -2.38 5.96 -10.80
C GLN A 7 -1.62 4.76 -11.38
N LEU A 8 -1.94 3.52 -11.00
CA LEU A 8 -1.29 2.34 -11.57
C LEU A 8 -1.77 2.09 -13.00
N GLY A 9 -0.82 1.80 -13.89
CA GLY A 9 -1.09 1.15 -15.17
C GLY A 9 -1.54 -0.30 -15.01
N ASP A 10 -2.03 -0.89 -16.09
CA ASP A 10 -2.38 -2.32 -16.09
C ASP A 10 -1.13 -3.20 -15.88
N GLY A 11 -1.25 -4.24 -15.05
CA GLY A 11 -0.12 -5.03 -14.55
C GLY A 11 0.77 -4.29 -13.53
N GLY A 12 0.49 -3.03 -13.23
CA GLY A 12 1.22 -2.22 -12.26
C GLY A 12 1.15 -2.78 -10.84
N ARG A 13 2.22 -2.57 -10.07
CA ARG A 13 2.34 -3.03 -8.68
C ARG A 13 2.61 -1.86 -7.74
N LEU A 14 1.84 -1.78 -6.66
CA LEU A 14 2.10 -0.90 -5.53
C LEU A 14 2.57 -1.75 -4.35
N VAL A 15 3.73 -1.42 -3.79
CA VAL A 15 4.27 -2.08 -2.59
C VAL A 15 4.36 -1.04 -1.48
N ALA A 16 3.72 -1.30 -0.35
CA ALA A 16 3.73 -0.36 0.77
C ALA A 16 3.59 -1.09 2.12
N PRO A 17 4.20 -0.56 3.20
CA PRO A 17 3.87 -0.96 4.55
C PRO A 17 2.45 -0.47 4.90
N VAL A 18 1.62 -1.36 5.44
CA VAL A 18 0.26 -1.06 5.87
C VAL A 18 0.05 -1.60 7.28
N GLY A 19 -0.40 -0.75 8.19
CA GLY A 19 -0.64 -1.09 9.59
C GLY A 19 -0.28 0.06 10.52
N GLU A 20 -0.36 -0.20 11.82
CA GLU A 20 0.02 0.74 12.89
C GLU A 20 1.55 0.90 12.96
N THR A 21 2.02 1.97 13.59
CA THR A 21 3.45 2.36 13.61
C THR A 21 4.39 1.26 14.13
N ASP A 22 3.92 0.45 15.06
CA ASP A 22 4.67 -0.64 15.68
C ASP A 22 4.44 -2.02 15.01
N LYS A 23 3.37 -2.15 14.21
CA LYS A 23 2.93 -3.40 13.57
C LYS A 23 2.45 -3.14 12.14
N GLN A 24 3.39 -3.17 11.20
CA GLN A 24 3.11 -3.02 9.77
C GLN A 24 3.30 -4.33 9.04
N LYS A 25 2.50 -4.54 7.99
CA LYS A 25 2.70 -5.63 7.03
C LYS A 25 3.08 -5.06 5.67
N LEU A 26 4.04 -5.70 5.02
CA LEU A 26 4.42 -5.33 3.67
C LEU A 26 3.39 -5.92 2.70
N VAL A 27 2.65 -5.06 2.02
CA VAL A 27 1.56 -5.47 1.13
C VAL A 27 1.91 -5.10 -0.31
N VAL A 28 1.62 -6.02 -1.23
CA VAL A 28 1.66 -5.80 -2.68
C VAL A 28 0.23 -5.75 -3.20
N LEU A 29 -0.11 -4.67 -3.89
CA LEU A 29 -1.29 -4.57 -4.71
C LEU A 29 -0.90 -4.73 -6.18
N THR A 30 -1.62 -5.55 -6.93
CA THR A 30 -1.44 -5.68 -8.39
C THR A 30 -2.72 -5.29 -9.10
N LYS A 31 -2.64 -4.36 -10.04
CA LYS A 31 -3.78 -3.97 -10.88
C LYS A 31 -3.84 -4.86 -12.13
N LYS A 32 -5.02 -5.37 -12.43
CA LYS A 32 -5.35 -6.13 -13.65
C LYS A 32 -6.70 -5.65 -14.18
N GLY A 33 -6.68 -4.74 -15.15
CA GLY A 33 -7.85 -3.98 -15.58
C GLY A 33 -8.50 -3.25 -14.40
N ASP A 34 -9.78 -3.51 -14.17
CA ASP A 34 -10.54 -2.94 -13.04
C ASP A 34 -10.39 -3.72 -11.73
N ARG A 35 -9.64 -4.83 -11.74
CA ARG A 35 -9.43 -5.66 -10.56
C ARG A 35 -8.10 -5.32 -9.89
N VAL A 36 -8.10 -5.35 -8.56
CA VAL A 36 -6.90 -5.20 -7.75
C VAL A 36 -6.77 -6.42 -6.86
N SER A 37 -5.66 -7.14 -6.97
CA SER A 37 -5.33 -8.24 -6.05
C SER A 37 -4.40 -7.75 -4.96
N ARG A 38 -4.55 -8.31 -3.76
CA ARG A 38 -3.73 -7.99 -2.59
C ARG A 38 -2.95 -9.23 -2.16
N LYS A 39 -1.64 -9.08 -1.94
CA LYS A 39 -0.77 -10.10 -1.34
C LYS A 39 -0.04 -9.52 -0.13
N ASN A 40 -0.04 -10.25 0.97
CA ASN A 40 0.76 -9.94 2.15
C ASN A 40 2.12 -10.65 2.05
N LEU A 41 3.22 -9.92 2.29
CA LEU A 41 4.58 -10.43 2.25
C LEU A 41 5.18 -10.68 3.65
N GLY A 42 4.45 -10.35 4.71
CA GLY A 42 4.89 -10.53 6.09
C GLY A 42 5.04 -9.21 6.86
N ASP A 43 5.52 -9.33 8.09
CA ASP A 43 5.68 -8.20 8.99
C ASP A 43 6.92 -7.35 8.63
N CYS A 44 6.83 -6.04 8.85
CA CYS A 44 7.90 -5.09 8.55
C CYS A 44 7.85 -3.90 9.53
N LYS A 45 8.92 -3.10 9.55
CA LYS A 45 8.99 -1.83 10.30
C LYS A 45 9.55 -0.72 9.41
N PHE A 46 8.71 0.25 9.09
CA PHE A 46 9.03 1.46 8.36
C PHE A 46 8.62 2.69 9.18
N VAL A 47 9.21 3.83 8.84
CA VAL A 47 8.78 5.12 9.37
C VAL A 47 7.30 5.41 9.00
N PRO A 48 6.58 6.21 9.80
CA PRO A 48 5.23 6.62 9.45
C PRO A 48 5.19 7.37 8.11
N LEU A 49 4.21 7.02 7.26
CA LEU A 49 3.88 7.82 6.09
C LEU A 49 3.02 9.01 6.53
N ILE A 50 3.63 10.19 6.66
CA ILE A 50 2.95 11.42 7.09
C ILE A 50 2.32 12.12 5.87
N GLY A 51 1.06 12.55 5.99
CA GLY A 51 0.40 13.39 4.97
C GLY A 51 -1.09 13.14 4.81
N LYS A 52 -1.71 13.82 3.82
CA LYS A 52 -3.17 13.85 3.59
C LYS A 52 -3.86 12.47 3.55
N TYR A 53 -3.14 11.45 3.10
CA TYR A 53 -3.65 10.07 2.98
C TYR A 53 -2.89 9.07 3.87
N GLY A 54 -2.12 9.59 4.84
CA GLY A 54 -1.33 8.85 5.81
C GLY A 54 -1.62 9.34 7.23
N TRP A 55 -0.61 9.29 8.10
CA TRP A 55 -0.73 9.73 9.50
C TRP A 55 -0.76 11.26 9.60
N SER A 56 -1.61 11.76 10.50
CA SER A 56 -1.53 13.14 11.00
C SER A 56 -0.25 13.30 11.83
N GLN A 57 0.38 14.47 11.76
CA GLN A 57 1.49 14.83 12.64
C GLN A 57 1.07 14.75 14.12
#